data_AF-A0A1V3MXI0-F1
#
_entry.id   AF-A0A1V3MXI0-F1
#
_cell.length_a   1.000
_cell.length_b   1.000
_cell.length_c   1.000
_cell.angle_alpha   90.00
_cell.angle_beta   90.00
_cell.angle_gamma   90.00
#
_symmetry.space_group_name_H-M   'P 1'
#
loop_
_entity.id
_entity.type
_entity.pdbx_description
1 polymer ?
#
loop_
_entity_poly.entity_id
_entity_poly.type
_entity_poly.pdbx_seq_one_letter_code
_entity_poly.pdbx_strand_id
1 'polypeptide(L)'
;MSTTAHQSYSIRQVALSDLSQLKKAHPEVSSKNLLRMPFLLLAQNEEIAAVSSAIVSENNNLTVEISYRTEVSEDLSTVFKRKAQAYFEQQLLNMFGDEESLKRGIRYFHDWVNPSGNSKLV
;
A
#
# COMPACT_ATOMS: atom_id res chain seq x y z
N MET A 1 -27.01 -14.45 -22.68
CA MET A 1 -26.65 -14.91 -21.32
C MET A 1 -25.14 -14.78 -21.20
N SER A 2 -24.64 -13.78 -20.47
CA SER A 2 -23.21 -13.62 -20.24
C SER A 2 -22.84 -14.33 -18.95
N THR A 3 -22.14 -15.46 -19.05
CA THR A 3 -21.51 -16.10 -17.90
C THR A 3 -20.29 -15.27 -17.51
N THR A 4 -20.48 -14.28 -16.63
CA THR A 4 -19.36 -13.57 -16.01
C THR A 4 -18.65 -14.57 -15.12
N ALA A 5 -17.54 -15.13 -15.60
CA ALA A 5 -16.65 -15.92 -14.75
C ALA A 5 -16.31 -15.05 -13.54
N HIS A 6 -16.73 -15.48 -12.33
CA HIS A 6 -16.35 -14.79 -11.10
C HIS A 6 -14.84 -14.94 -10.94
N GLN A 7 -14.09 -13.94 -11.40
CA GLN A 7 -12.67 -13.85 -11.14
C GLN A 7 -12.46 -13.88 -9.64
N SER A 8 -11.73 -14.88 -9.18
CA SER A 8 -11.42 -15.03 -7.76
C SER A 8 -10.50 -13.89 -7.35
N TYR A 9 -10.91 -13.13 -6.34
CA TYR A 9 -10.13 -12.06 -5.78
C TYR A 9 -9.94 -12.24 -4.27
N SER A 10 -8.87 -11.67 -3.73
CA SER A 10 -8.64 -11.58 -2.30
C SER A 10 -8.11 -10.19 -1.95
N ILE A 11 -8.54 -9.67 -0.79
CA ILE A 11 -8.03 -8.43 -0.22
C ILE A 11 -7.39 -8.80 1.11
N ARG A 12 -6.10 -8.50 1.28
CA ARG A 12 -5.36 -8.83 2.49
C ARG A 12 -4.33 -7.77 2.84
N GLN A 13 -3.85 -7.81 4.08
CA GLN A 13 -2.75 -6.97 4.52
C GLN A 13 -1.46 -7.32 3.78
N VAL A 14 -0.64 -6.31 3.58
CA VAL A 14 0.70 -6.47 3.02
C VAL A 14 1.59 -7.16 4.05
N ALA A 15 2.18 -8.29 3.67
CA ALA A 15 3.18 -9.00 4.46
C ALA A 15 4.60 -8.62 3.99
N LEU A 16 5.59 -8.85 4.85
CA LEU A 16 7.01 -8.59 4.50
C LEU A 16 7.46 -9.39 3.27
N SER A 17 6.93 -10.60 3.08
CA SER A 17 7.19 -11.44 1.90
C SER A 17 6.74 -10.78 0.59
N ASP A 18 5.71 -9.94 0.64
CA ASP A 18 5.15 -9.27 -0.55
C ASP A 18 6.05 -8.14 -1.04
N LEU A 19 6.91 -7.59 -0.19
CA LEU A 19 7.72 -6.42 -0.52
C LEU A 19 8.56 -6.63 -1.78
N SER A 20 9.20 -7.79 -1.92
CA SER A 20 10.01 -8.10 -3.10
C SER A 20 9.21 -8.07 -4.40
N GLN A 21 7.96 -8.54 -4.37
CA GLN A 21 7.04 -8.52 -5.50
C GLN A 21 6.48 -7.12 -5.73
N LEU A 22 6.14 -6.40 -4.65
CA LEU A 22 5.67 -5.01 -4.72
C LEU A 22 6.71 -4.09 -5.34
N LYS A 23 8.00 -4.24 -5.00
CA LYS A 23 9.08 -3.47 -5.64
C LYS A 23 9.15 -3.67 -7.17
N LYS A 24 8.83 -4.88 -7.65
CA LYS A 24 8.81 -5.21 -9.08
C LYS A 24 7.51 -4.74 -9.76
N ALA A 25 6.38 -4.93 -9.08
CA ALA A 25 5.04 -4.71 -9.62
C ALA A 25 4.59 -3.24 -9.55
N HIS A 26 5.07 -2.53 -8.52
CA HIS A 26 4.76 -1.14 -8.19
C HIS A 26 6.08 -0.43 -7.84
N PRO A 27 6.93 -0.10 -8.83
CA PRO A 27 8.23 0.53 -8.58
C PRO A 27 8.12 1.84 -7.79
N GLU A 28 6.96 2.50 -7.86
CA GLU A 28 6.62 3.64 -6.99
C GLU A 28 6.79 3.32 -5.50
N VAL A 29 6.61 2.08 -5.03
CA VAL A 29 6.83 1.62 -3.63
C VAL A 29 8.28 1.81 -3.20
N SER A 30 9.23 1.82 -4.14
CA SER A 30 10.65 2.10 -3.89
C SER A 30 11.09 3.50 -4.34
N SER A 31 10.14 4.38 -4.66
CA SER A 31 10.49 5.76 -5.04
C SER A 31 11.13 6.47 -3.86
N LYS A 32 12.36 6.96 -4.05
CA LYS A 32 13.06 7.76 -3.03
C LYS A 32 12.38 9.10 -2.73
N ASN A 33 11.55 9.57 -3.66
CA ASN A 33 10.99 10.91 -3.61
C ASN A 33 9.68 10.97 -2.80
N LEU A 34 9.09 9.82 -2.48
CA LEU A 34 7.78 9.77 -1.85
C LEU A 34 7.77 8.84 -0.64
N LEU A 35 7.50 9.43 0.53
CA LEU A 35 7.31 8.70 1.78
C LEU A 35 6.01 7.91 1.72
N ARG A 36 6.10 6.60 1.55
CA ARG A 36 4.93 5.74 1.42
C ARG A 36 5.11 4.39 2.08
N MET A 37 4.00 3.87 2.62
CA MET A 37 3.94 2.55 3.24
C MET A 37 2.71 1.80 2.70
N PRO A 38 2.91 0.72 1.92
CA PRO A 38 1.81 -0.13 1.46
C PRO A 38 1.23 -0.91 2.64
N PHE A 39 -0.10 -1.05 2.70
CA PHE A 39 -0.77 -1.69 3.84
C PHE A 39 -1.87 -2.70 3.48
N LEU A 40 -2.57 -2.56 2.34
CA LEU A 40 -3.40 -3.63 1.77
C LEU A 40 -3.01 -3.91 0.32
N LEU A 41 -3.27 -5.14 -0.11
CA LEU A 41 -3.21 -5.54 -1.51
C LEU A 41 -4.51 -6.22 -1.93
N LEU A 42 -4.86 -6.01 -3.18
CA LEU A 42 -5.88 -6.73 -3.93
C LEU A 42 -5.16 -7.68 -4.88
N ALA A 43 -5.41 -8.98 -4.71
CA ALA A 43 -4.96 -9.99 -5.65
C ALA A 43 -6.15 -10.50 -6.47
N GLN A 44 -5.95 -10.65 -7.78
CA GLN A 44 -6.89 -11.29 -8.71
C GLN A 44 -6.14 -12.37 -9.48
N ASN A 45 -6.67 -13.59 -9.54
CA ASN A 45 -6.05 -14.72 -10.23
C ASN A 45 -4.57 -14.92 -9.81
N GLU A 46 -4.29 -14.84 -8.51
CA GLU A 46 -2.94 -14.98 -7.91
C GLU A 46 -1.94 -13.86 -8.23
N GLU A 47 -2.34 -12.84 -9.00
CA GLU A 47 -1.52 -11.66 -9.28
C GLU A 47 -1.96 -10.45 -8.45
N ILE A 48 -0.99 -9.60 -8.07
CA ILE A 48 -1.27 -8.33 -7.41
C ILE A 48 -1.88 -7.37 -8.46
N ALA A 49 -3.17 -7.09 -8.29
CA ALA A 49 -3.96 -6.24 -9.17
C ALA A 49 -3.96 -4.77 -8.70
N ALA A 50 -3.96 -4.53 -7.39
CA ALA A 50 -3.86 -3.20 -6.81
C ALA A 50 -3.25 -3.20 -5.41
N VAL A 51 -2.74 -2.06 -4.98
CA VAL A 51 -2.12 -1.87 -3.67
C VAL A 51 -2.59 -0.54 -3.08
N SER A 52 -2.96 -0.53 -1.79
CA SER A 52 -3.22 0.70 -1.06
C SER A 52 -2.00 1.09 -0.22
N SER A 53 -1.65 2.37 -0.25
CA SER A 53 -0.51 2.92 0.48
C SER A 53 -0.90 4.16 1.26
N ALA A 54 -0.36 4.30 2.46
CA ALA A 54 -0.38 5.53 3.21
C ALA A 54 0.81 6.38 2.74
N ILE A 55 0.56 7.64 2.41
CA ILE A 55 1.54 8.55 1.82
C ILE A 55 1.63 9.82 2.65
N VAL A 56 2.86 10.24 2.94
CA VAL A 56 3.13 11.59 3.47
C VAL A 56 3.54 12.46 2.30
N SER A 57 2.65 13.38 1.92
CA SER A 57 2.90 14.36 0.86
C SER A 57 3.95 15.41 1.27
N GLU A 58 4.44 16.19 0.31
CA GLU A 58 5.41 17.27 0.56
C GLU A 58 4.92 18.30 1.59
N ASN A 59 3.62 18.57 1.61
CA ASN A 59 2.99 19.46 2.59
C ASN A 59 2.77 18.80 3.97
N ASN A 60 3.41 17.64 4.22
CA ASN A 60 3.28 16.83 5.43
C ASN A 60 1.84 16.35 5.72
N ASN A 61 0.98 16.29 4.70
CA ASN A 61 -0.36 15.72 4.83
C ASN A 61 -0.31 14.21 4.60
N LEU A 62 -1.04 13.47 5.43
CA LEU A 62 -1.21 12.03 5.32
C LEU A 62 -2.42 11.70 4.45
N THR A 63 -2.23 10.90 3.41
CA THR A 63 -3.31 10.48 2.50
C THR A 63 -3.22 8.99 2.18
N VAL A 64 -4.34 8.43 1.71
CA VAL A 64 -4.40 7.07 1.16
C VAL A 64 -4.41 7.15 -0.36
N GLU A 65 -3.53 6.40 -1.00
CA GLU A 65 -3.49 6.24 -2.45
C GLU A 65 -3.66 4.78 -2.81
N ILE A 66 -4.26 4.55 -3.98
CA ILE A 66 -4.38 3.21 -4.56
C ILE A 66 -3.72 3.20 -5.92
N SER A 67 -2.77 2.29 -6.09
CA SER A 67 -2.07 2.04 -7.34
C SER A 67 -2.64 0.76 -7.96
N TYR A 68 -3.13 0.84 -9.19
CA TYR A 68 -3.65 -0.30 -9.96
C TYR A 68 -2.61 -0.75 -10.98
N ARG A 69 -2.45 -2.06 -11.14
CA ARG A 69 -1.52 -2.67 -12.09
C ARG A 69 -2.23 -3.38 -13.23
N THR A 70 -3.38 -3.97 -12.92
CA THR A 70 -4.24 -4.64 -13.90
C THR A 70 -5.60 -3.96 -13.93
N GLU A 71 -6.38 -4.27 -14.95
CA GLU A 71 -7.77 -3.83 -15.00
C GLU A 71 -8.55 -4.47 -13.85
N VAL A 72 -9.16 -3.63 -13.01
CA VAL A 72 -10.01 -4.03 -11.89
C VAL A 72 -11.39 -3.47 -12.17
N SER A 73 -12.43 -4.30 -12.04
CA SER A 73 -13.80 -3.84 -12.24
C SER A 73 -14.15 -2.69 -11.29
N GLU A 74 -15.05 -1.79 -11.72
CA GLU A 74 -15.44 -0.63 -10.93
C GLU A 74 -16.02 -1.01 -9.56
N ASP A 75 -16.82 -2.08 -9.51
CA ASP A 75 -17.37 -2.62 -8.27
C ASP A 75 -16.26 -3.07 -7.31
N LEU A 76 -15.29 -3.84 -7.80
CA LEU A 76 -14.19 -4.35 -6.98
C LEU A 76 -13.24 -3.23 -6.56
N SER A 77 -12.99 -2.28 -7.46
CA SER A 77 -12.24 -1.06 -7.18
C SER A 77 -12.88 -0.25 -6.05
N THR A 78 -14.21 -0.11 -6.07
CA THR A 78 -14.98 0.57 -5.02
C THR A 78 -14.92 -0.18 -3.69
N VAL A 79 -15.05 -1.51 -3.71
CA VAL A 79 -14.89 -2.34 -2.51
C VAL A 79 -13.50 -2.20 -1.92
N PHE A 80 -12.45 -2.26 -2.74
CA PHE A 80 -11.07 -2.13 -2.29
C PHE A 80 -10.80 -0.74 -1.70
N LYS A 81 -11.27 0.33 -2.36
CA LYS A 81 -11.21 1.71 -1.84
C LYS A 81 -11.83 1.86 -0.46
N ARG A 82 -13.05 1.38 -0.29
CA ARG A 82 -13.76 1.44 0.99
C ARG A 82 -13.02 0.67 2.09
N LYS A 83 -12.52 -0.53 1.77
CA LYS A 83 -11.72 -1.33 2.73
C LYS A 83 -10.40 -0.65 3.09
N ALA A 84 -9.70 -0.08 2.11
CA ALA A 84 -8.45 0.64 2.35
C ALA A 84 -8.65 1.84 3.27
N GLN A 85 -9.68 2.66 3.01
CA GLN A 85 -10.00 3.81 3.84
C GLN A 85 -10.37 3.38 5.27
N ALA A 86 -11.29 2.42 5.41
CA ALA A 86 -11.71 1.93 6.71
C ALA A 86 -10.55 1.32 7.51
N TYR A 87 -9.68 0.54 6.87
CA TYR A 87 -8.50 -0.02 7.52
C TYR A 87 -7.53 1.07 7.97
N PHE A 88 -7.29 2.07 7.12
CA PHE A 88 -6.41 3.19 7.45
C PHE A 88 -6.92 3.96 8.69
N GLU A 89 -8.21 4.31 8.69
CA GLU A 89 -8.81 5.09 9.78
C GLU A 89 -8.98 4.30 11.07
N GLN A 90 -9.45 3.06 10.98
CA GLN A 90 -9.88 2.28 12.15
C GLN A 90 -8.79 1.37 12.72
N GLN A 91 -7.78 1.02 11.93
CA GLN A 91 -6.71 0.11 12.35
C GLN A 91 -5.37 0.85 12.34
N LEU A 92 -4.96 1.37 11.19
CA LEU A 92 -3.61 1.90 11.03
C LEU A 92 -3.38 3.14 11.92
N LEU A 93 -4.26 4.14 11.90
CA LEU A 93 -4.14 5.30 12.79
C LEU A 93 -4.18 4.89 14.27
N ASN A 94 -5.09 3.98 14.64
CA ASN A 94 -5.23 3.53 16.02
C ASN A 94 -4.01 2.74 16.52
N MET A 95 -3.39 1.91 15.67
CA MET A 95 -2.18 1.15 16.03
C MET A 95 -0.98 2.04 16.32
N PHE A 96 -0.86 3.17 15.62
CA PHE A 96 0.22 4.14 15.83
C PHE A 96 -0.12 5.20 16.89
N GLY A 97 -1.38 5.25 17.34
CA GLY A 97 -1.88 6.15 18.38
C GLY A 97 -2.25 7.55 17.88
N ASP A 98 -1.41 8.13 17.01
CA ASP A 98 -1.67 9.43 16.38
C ASP A 98 -1.07 9.53 14.97
N GLU A 99 -1.49 10.57 14.24
CA GLU A 99 -1.08 10.82 12.85
C GLU A 99 0.44 11.06 12.73
N GLU A 100 1.05 11.79 13.66
CA GLU A 100 2.49 12.10 13.62
C GLU A 100 3.35 10.85 13.85
N SER A 101 2.90 9.95 14.71
CA SER A 101 3.52 8.64 14.95
C SER A 101 3.42 7.75 13.73
N LEU A 102 2.29 7.76 13.02
CA LEU A 102 2.15 7.08 11.75
C LEU A 102 3.09 7.67 10.68
N LYS A 103 3.16 9.01 10.56
CA LYS A 103 4.11 9.67 9.64
C LYS A 103 5.56 9.27 9.92
N ARG A 104 5.96 9.22 11.20
CA ARG A 104 7.29 8.72 11.60
C ARG A 104 7.48 7.27 11.20
N GLY A 105 6.48 6.41 11.44
CA GLY A 105 6.50 5.01 11.01
C GLY A 105 6.69 4.85 9.51
N ILE A 106 5.99 5.66 8.71
CA ILE A 106 6.14 5.67 7.24
C ILE A 106 7.55 6.08 6.82
N ARG A 107 8.15 7.08 7.49
CA ARG A 107 9.56 7.47 7.25
C ARG A 107 10.53 6.34 7.56
N TYR A 108 10.40 5.70 8.72
CA TYR A 108 11.24 4.55 9.08
C TYR A 108 11.08 3.39 8.10
N PHE A 109 9.85 3.08 7.69
CA PHE A 109 9.60 2.06 6.68
C PHE A 109 10.28 2.43 5.36
N HIS A 110 10.13 3.67 4.90
CA HIS A 110 10.71 4.17 3.65
C HIS A 110 12.25 4.07 3.66
N ASP A 111 12.89 4.50 4.73
CA ASP A 111 14.34 4.41 4.91
C ASP A 111 14.81 2.95 4.93
N TRP A 112 14.04 2.07 5.58
CA TRP A 112 14.35 0.65 5.66
C TRP A 112 14.24 -0.07 4.31
N VAL A 113 13.20 0.24 3.52
CA VAL A 113 13.04 -0.38 2.18
C VAL A 113 13.97 0.24 1.13
N ASN A 114 14.40 1.49 1.34
CA ASN A 114 15.31 2.22 0.47
C ASN A 114 16.59 2.63 1.22
N PRO A 115 17.40 1.67 1.70
CA PRO A 115 18.59 1.99 2.45
C PRO A 115 19.51 2.86 1.56
N SER A 116 19.72 4.12 1.96
CA SER A 116 20.83 4.88 1.42
C SER A 116 22.11 4.18 1.89
N GLY A 117 23.07 3.95 0.98
CA GLY A 117 24.30 3.21 1.27
C GLY A 117 25.23 3.84 2.33
N ASN A 118 24.74 4.81 3.09
CA ASN A 118 25.45 5.53 4.14
C ASN A 118 25.07 5.07 5.56
N SER A 119 24.36 3.95 5.73
CA SER A 119 24.30 3.28 7.03
C SER A 119 25.62 2.56 7.30
N LYS A 120 26.69 3.35 7.46
CA LYS A 120 27.80 2.93 8.31
C LYS A 120 27.28 3.10 9.73
N LEU A 121 27.09 1.98 10.42
CA LEU A 121 27.07 1.94 11.87
C LEU A 121 28.23 2.82 12.36
N VAL A 122 27.90 3.94 13.00
CA VAL A 122 28.83 4.68 13.86
C VAL A 122 28.60 4.18 15.27
#